data_AF-A0AAE3VW33-F1
#
_entry.id   AF-A0AAE3VW33-F1
#
_cell.length_a   1.000
_cell.length_b   1.000
_cell.length_c   1.000
_cell.angle_alpha   90.00
_cell.angle_beta   90.00
_cell.angle_gamma   90.00
#
_symmetry.space_group_name_H-M   'P 1'
#
loop_
_entity.id
_entity.type
_entity.pdbx_description
1 polymer ?
#
loop_
_entity_poly.entity_id
_entity_poly.type
_entity_poly.pdbx_seq_one_letter_code
_entity_poly.pdbx_strand_id
1 'polypeptide(L)'
;MHGRLQLRHRGRDWGRPFGCPAGHAAYYGRGPVQLSWNYNYKAAGDALGIDLLNNPWRVEQDAAVAWRTGVWFWMTSTGAGSMTGHQAMVGGAGFGQTVRTINGAVECDGKRPDLVQARVTA
;
A
#
# COMPACT_ATOMS: atom_id res chain seq x y z
N MET A 1 -0.05 5.74 -24.21
CA MET A 1 -1.05 4.76 -23.73
C MET A 1 -0.48 4.10 -22.47
N HIS A 2 -1.11 4.35 -21.32
CA HIS A 2 -0.60 3.98 -19.99
C HIS A 2 -0.58 2.45 -19.76
N GLY A 3 0.61 1.85 -19.80
CA GLY A 3 0.84 0.50 -19.30
C GLY A 3 0.83 0.50 -17.78
N ARG A 4 -0.34 0.20 -17.17
CA ARG A 4 -0.46 0.00 -15.72
C ARG A 4 0.51 -1.08 -15.28
N LEU A 5 1.28 -0.75 -14.26
CA LEU A 5 2.18 -1.61 -13.51
C LEU A 5 1.37 -2.71 -12.78
N GLN A 6 0.73 -3.63 -13.50
CA GLN A 6 0.37 -4.94 -12.95
C GLN A 6 1.65 -5.78 -12.90
N LEU A 7 2.59 -5.39 -12.04
CA LEU A 7 3.78 -6.20 -11.80
C LEU A 7 3.33 -7.53 -11.16
N ARG A 8 3.58 -8.58 -11.94
CA ARG A 8 3.36 -10.00 -11.65
C ARG A 8 3.75 -10.36 -10.20
N HIS A 9 2.75 -10.48 -9.32
CA HIS A 9 2.84 -11.33 -8.13
C HIS A 9 1.68 -12.32 -8.07
N ARG A 10 1.46 -13.08 -9.16
CA ARG A 10 0.40 -14.11 -9.27
C ARG A 10 0.42 -15.22 -8.21
N GLY A 11 1.29 -15.17 -7.19
CA GLY A 11 1.52 -16.27 -6.25
C GLY A 11 1.12 -16.01 -4.79
N ARG A 12 0.87 -14.77 -4.35
CA ARG A 12 0.63 -14.47 -2.91
C ARG A 12 -0.81 -14.12 -2.54
N ASP A 13 -1.67 -13.89 -3.52
CA ASP A 13 -2.99 -13.28 -3.28
C ASP A 13 -4.13 -14.29 -3.30
N TRP A 14 -3.98 -15.35 -4.10
CA TRP A 14 -5.03 -16.35 -4.33
C TRP A 14 -5.10 -17.44 -3.25
N GLY A 15 -4.06 -17.56 -2.41
CA GLY A 15 -3.99 -18.58 -1.35
C GLY A 15 -4.52 -18.12 0.00
N ARG A 16 -5.05 -16.90 0.11
CA ARG A 16 -5.62 -16.40 1.37
C ARG A 16 -6.97 -17.09 1.64
N PRO A 17 -7.27 -17.51 2.89
CA PRO A 17 -8.52 -18.22 3.20
C PRO A 17 -9.77 -17.38 2.91
N PHE A 18 -9.66 -16.06 2.96
CA PHE A 18 -10.73 -15.12 2.61
C PHE A 18 -10.84 -14.82 1.11
N GLY A 19 -9.93 -15.34 0.28
CA GLY A 19 -9.96 -15.23 -1.17
C GLY A 19 -10.04 -13.79 -1.70
N CYS A 20 -10.77 -13.63 -2.80
CA CYS A 20 -10.98 -12.37 -3.52
C CYS A 20 -12.47 -12.15 -3.79
N PRO A 21 -13.31 -11.87 -2.77
CA PRO A 21 -14.76 -11.85 -2.91
C PRO A 21 -15.28 -10.75 -3.83
N ALA A 22 -14.61 -9.59 -3.90
CA ALA A 22 -14.92 -8.54 -4.88
C ALA A 22 -14.46 -8.87 -6.33
N GLY A 23 -13.85 -10.03 -6.56
CA GLY A 23 -13.30 -10.47 -7.83
C GLY A 23 -11.76 -10.37 -7.90
N HIS A 24 -11.15 -11.26 -8.68
CA HIS A 24 -9.69 -11.39 -8.76
C HIS A 24 -8.98 -10.10 -9.22
N ALA A 25 -9.61 -9.31 -10.08
CA ALA A 25 -9.06 -8.06 -10.60
C ALA A 25 -9.40 -6.82 -9.74
N ALA A 26 -10.12 -6.98 -8.61
CA ALA A 26 -10.68 -5.84 -7.89
C ALA A 26 -9.71 -5.12 -6.94
N TYR A 27 -8.55 -5.70 -6.61
CA TYR A 27 -7.62 -5.18 -5.59
C TYR A 27 -6.41 -4.45 -6.17
N TYR A 28 -6.63 -3.67 -7.22
CA TYR A 28 -5.62 -2.75 -7.76
C TYR A 28 -5.42 -1.53 -6.84
N GLY A 29 -4.35 -0.77 -7.09
CA GLY A 29 -4.00 0.41 -6.30
C GLY A 29 -5.05 1.52 -6.34
N ARG A 30 -5.52 1.95 -5.16
CA ARG A 30 -6.44 3.09 -4.99
C ARG A 30 -5.99 4.02 -3.87
N GLY A 31 -6.45 5.28 -3.94
CA GLY A 31 -6.23 6.27 -2.88
C GLY A 31 -4.78 6.73 -2.74
N PRO A 32 -4.47 7.52 -1.70
CA PRO A 32 -3.22 8.27 -1.57
C PRO A 32 -1.97 7.40 -1.41
N VAL A 33 -2.11 6.18 -0.90
CA VAL A 33 -1.01 5.21 -0.76
C VAL A 33 -1.04 4.11 -1.83
N GLN A 34 -1.92 4.23 -2.85
CA GLN A 34 -2.12 3.20 -3.86
C GLN A 34 -2.36 1.80 -3.24
N LEU A 35 -3.27 1.72 -2.25
CA LEU A 35 -3.60 0.50 -1.52
C LEU A 35 -3.91 -0.63 -2.51
N SER A 36 -3.12 -1.69 -2.47
CA SER A 36 -3.16 -2.81 -3.42
C SER A 36 -3.17 -4.13 -2.66
N TRP A 37 -3.67 -5.20 -3.29
CA TRP A 37 -3.77 -6.56 -2.77
C TRP A 37 -4.88 -6.81 -1.75
N ASN A 38 -5.62 -7.91 -1.92
CA ASN A 38 -6.75 -8.32 -1.08
C ASN A 38 -6.43 -8.32 0.42
N TYR A 39 -5.24 -8.79 0.81
CA TYR A 39 -4.83 -8.84 2.21
C TYR A 39 -4.67 -7.44 2.84
N ASN A 40 -4.24 -6.43 2.07
CA ASN A 40 -4.16 -5.06 2.57
C ASN A 40 -5.55 -4.41 2.65
N TYR A 41 -6.43 -4.68 1.68
CA TYR A 41 -7.83 -4.24 1.76
C TYR A 41 -8.53 -4.86 2.97
N LYS A 42 -8.30 -6.15 3.25
CA LYS A 42 -8.81 -6.81 4.47
C LYS A 42 -8.26 -6.16 5.75
N ALA A 43 -6.95 -6.02 5.86
CA ALA A 43 -6.32 -5.48 7.06
C ALA A 43 -6.71 -4.01 7.33
N ALA A 44 -6.76 -3.18 6.28
CA ALA A 44 -7.24 -1.80 6.39
C ALA A 44 -8.71 -1.75 6.79
N GLY A 45 -9.53 -2.61 6.18
CA GLY A 45 -10.96 -2.67 6.47
C GLY A 45 -11.26 -3.05 7.91
N ASP A 46 -10.56 -4.07 8.42
CA ASP A 46 -10.68 -4.51 9.81
C ASP A 46 -10.30 -3.39 10.79
N ALA A 47 -9.17 -2.71 10.55
CA ALA A 47 -8.67 -1.65 11.42
C ALA A 47 -9.57 -0.40 11.42
N LEU A 48 -10.24 -0.12 10.29
CA LEU A 48 -11.07 1.07 10.12
C LEU A 48 -12.56 0.82 10.40
N GLY A 49 -12.98 -0.44 10.57
CA GLY A 49 -14.40 -0.82 10.67
C GLY A 49 -15.16 -0.61 9.36
N ILE A 50 -14.51 -0.84 8.21
CA ILE A 50 -15.06 -0.60 6.87
C ILE A 50 -14.83 -1.86 6.04
N ASP A 51 -15.87 -2.46 5.46
CA ASP A 51 -15.70 -3.66 4.63
C ASP A 51 -15.08 -3.33 3.26
N LEU A 52 -13.75 -3.20 3.25
CA LEU A 52 -12.96 -2.92 2.05
C LEU A 52 -12.59 -4.18 1.28
N LEU A 53 -12.73 -5.38 1.88
CA LEU A 53 -12.49 -6.63 1.17
C LEU A 53 -13.64 -6.89 0.17
N ASN A 54 -14.90 -6.76 0.60
CA ASN A 54 -16.03 -6.96 -0.30
C ASN A 54 -16.38 -5.70 -1.12
N ASN A 55 -15.97 -4.51 -0.65
CA ASN A 55 -16.21 -3.26 -1.36
C ASN A 55 -14.93 -2.40 -1.50
N PRO A 56 -13.95 -2.87 -2.29
CA PRO A 56 -12.67 -2.16 -2.46
C PRO A 56 -12.82 -0.81 -3.20
N TRP A 57 -13.89 -0.63 -3.97
CA TRP A 57 -14.14 0.63 -4.69
C TRP A 57 -14.45 1.81 -3.78
N ARG A 58 -14.79 1.59 -2.50
CA ARG A 58 -14.94 2.71 -1.55
C ARG A 58 -13.68 3.56 -1.44
N VAL A 59 -12.49 2.96 -1.62
CA VAL A 59 -11.20 3.69 -1.54
C VAL A 59 -11.03 4.68 -2.70
N GLU A 60 -11.70 4.51 -3.84
CA GLU A 60 -11.69 5.47 -4.96
C GLU A 60 -12.94 6.34 -5.05
N GLN A 61 -14.03 5.98 -4.35
CA GLN A 61 -15.32 6.68 -4.40
C GLN A 61 -15.57 7.60 -3.20
N ASP A 62 -14.93 7.35 -2.06
CA ASP A 62 -15.11 8.10 -0.82
C ASP A 62 -13.77 8.69 -0.35
N ALA A 63 -13.67 10.02 -0.38
CA ALA A 63 -12.44 10.73 -0.02
C ALA A 63 -12.00 10.50 1.43
N ALA A 64 -12.94 10.38 2.37
CA ALA A 64 -12.62 10.12 3.76
C ALA A 64 -12.07 8.69 3.93
N VAL A 65 -12.65 7.71 3.23
CA VAL A 65 -12.13 6.34 3.19
C VAL A 65 -10.74 6.29 2.56
N ALA A 66 -10.53 7.00 1.44
CA ALA A 66 -9.23 7.10 0.78
C ALA A 66 -8.15 7.60 1.75
N TRP A 67 -8.39 8.72 2.43
CA TRP A 67 -7.42 9.27 3.39
C TRP A 67 -7.22 8.39 4.62
N ARG A 68 -8.29 7.79 5.16
CA ARG A 68 -8.17 6.86 6.29
C ARG A 68 -7.28 5.67 5.97
N THR A 69 -7.36 5.11 4.76
CA THR A 69 -6.46 4.01 4.34
C THR A 69 -5.00 4.46 4.21
N GLY A 70 -4.76 5.68 3.71
CA GLY A 70 -3.42 6.28 3.66
C GLY A 70 -2.81 6.46 5.05
N VAL A 71 -3.57 7.08 5.98
CA VAL A 71 -3.13 7.29 7.36
C VAL A 71 -2.94 5.96 8.09
N TRP A 72 -3.86 5.01 7.92
CA TRP A 72 -3.72 3.66 8.48
C TRP A 72 -2.39 3.03 8.07
N PHE A 73 -2.07 3.00 6.76
CA PHE A 73 -0.81 2.43 6.29
C PHE A 73 0.39 3.13 6.92
N TRP A 74 0.39 4.47 6.94
CA TRP A 74 1.45 5.28 7.51
C TRP A 74 1.70 4.99 8.99
N MET A 75 0.63 4.80 9.76
CA MET A 75 0.68 4.61 11.21
C MET A 75 1.00 3.18 11.63
N THR A 76 0.56 2.17 10.87
CA THR A 76 0.55 0.78 11.36
C THR A 76 1.30 -0.22 10.48
N SER A 77 1.56 0.07 9.21
CA SER A 77 2.20 -0.88 8.29
C SER A 77 3.71 -0.70 8.26
N THR A 78 4.46 -1.81 8.34
CA THR A 78 5.90 -1.81 8.04
C THR A 78 6.18 -2.04 6.56
N GLY A 79 5.18 -2.46 5.77
CA GLY A 79 5.28 -2.71 4.34
C GLY A 79 6.52 -3.55 3.98
N ALA A 80 7.38 -3.03 3.11
CA ALA A 80 8.63 -3.70 2.71
C ALA A 80 9.83 -3.37 3.63
N GLY A 81 9.64 -2.53 4.64
CA GLY A 81 10.66 -2.13 5.62
C GLY A 81 10.53 -2.86 6.96
N SER A 82 11.17 -2.30 7.98
CA SER A 82 11.20 -2.82 9.35
C SER A 82 10.47 -1.94 10.36
N MET A 83 9.92 -0.79 9.94
CA MET A 83 9.23 0.16 10.81
C MET A 83 8.09 0.86 10.04
N THR A 84 7.18 1.49 10.78
CA THR A 84 6.10 2.28 10.16
C THR A 84 6.64 3.61 9.63
N GLY A 85 5.94 4.20 8.65
CA GLY A 85 6.29 5.54 8.16
C GLY A 85 6.24 6.58 9.28
N HIS A 86 5.27 6.45 10.19
CA HIS A 86 5.20 7.26 11.39
C HIS A 86 6.46 7.15 12.26
N GLN A 87 6.85 5.93 12.64
CA GLN A 87 8.03 5.71 13.50
C GLN A 87 9.33 6.14 12.83
N ALA A 88 9.45 5.97 11.52
CA ALA A 88 10.60 6.48 10.77
C ALA A 88 10.80 7.99 10.95
N MET A 89 9.71 8.75 10.97
CA MET A 89 9.76 10.20 11.10
C MET A 89 9.87 10.65 12.57
N VAL A 90 9.01 10.14 13.47
CA VAL A 90 9.01 10.60 14.88
C VAL A 90 10.20 10.06 15.68
N GLY A 91 10.75 8.92 15.28
CA GLY A 91 11.93 8.30 15.91
C GLY A 91 13.26 8.75 15.32
N GLY A 92 13.26 9.65 14.33
CA GLY A 92 14.48 10.18 13.72
C GLY A 92 15.25 9.21 12.82
N ALA A 93 14.64 8.09 12.38
CA ALA A 93 15.27 7.15 11.46
C ALA A 93 15.36 7.68 10.01
N GLY A 94 14.58 8.71 9.70
CA GLY A 94 14.70 9.53 8.49
C GLY A 94 13.75 9.13 7.35
N PHE A 95 13.54 10.07 6.43
CA PHE A 95 12.59 9.94 5.32
C PHE A 95 12.85 8.71 4.42
N GLY A 96 14.12 8.31 4.25
CA GLY A 96 14.47 7.12 3.47
C GLY A 96 13.84 5.81 4.00
N GLN A 97 13.60 5.70 5.32
CA GLN A 97 12.89 4.54 5.88
C GLN A 97 11.41 4.55 5.48
N THR A 98 10.78 5.72 5.32
CA THR A 98 9.40 5.82 4.82
C THR A 98 9.30 5.31 3.37
N VAL A 99 10.29 5.64 2.53
CA VAL A 99 10.41 5.13 1.16
C VAL A 99 10.55 3.61 1.16
N ARG A 100 11.40 3.07 2.05
CA ARG A 100 11.59 1.64 2.21
C ARG A 100 10.29 0.93 2.62
N THR A 101 9.55 1.49 3.58
CA THR A 101 8.26 0.95 4.03
C THR A 101 7.24 0.92 2.89
N ILE A 102 7.12 1.98 2.10
CA ILE A 102 6.09 2.09 1.05
C ILE A 102 6.39 1.16 -0.14
N ASN A 103 7.62 1.15 -0.68
CA ASN A 103 7.93 0.35 -1.87
C ASN A 103 9.41 -0.10 -1.95
N GLY A 104 10.07 -0.27 -0.80
CA GLY A 104 11.50 -0.57 -0.75
C GLY A 104 11.90 -1.89 -1.39
N ALA A 105 10.99 -2.86 -1.45
CA ALA A 105 11.23 -4.13 -2.16
C ALA A 105 11.52 -3.93 -3.65
N VAL A 106 10.98 -2.87 -4.26
CA VAL A 106 11.13 -2.54 -5.68
C VAL A 106 12.11 -1.39 -5.90
N GLU A 107 12.17 -0.42 -4.99
CA GLU A 107 12.91 0.83 -5.22
C GLU A 107 14.28 0.89 -4.54
N CYS A 108 14.37 0.43 -3.29
CA CYS A 108 15.57 0.58 -2.47
C CYS A 108 16.69 -0.40 -2.86
N ASP A 109 17.84 -0.26 -2.18
CA ASP A 109 19.01 -1.14 -2.33
C ASP A 109 19.56 -1.16 -3.77
N GLY A 110 19.54 0.01 -4.42
CA GLY A 110 20.06 0.21 -5.78
C GLY A 110 19.14 -0.25 -6.91
N LYS A 111 17.94 -0.75 -6.62
CA LYS A 111 17.03 -1.30 -7.65
C LYS A 111 16.45 -0.23 -8.57
N ARG A 112 15.97 0.89 -8.02
CA ARG A 112 15.45 2.04 -8.78
C ARG A 112 15.88 3.37 -8.16
N PRO A 113 17.18 3.74 -8.29
CA PRO A 113 17.69 5.00 -7.75
C PRO A 113 16.95 6.24 -8.28
N ASP A 114 16.46 6.17 -9.52
CA ASP A 114 15.65 7.22 -10.16
C ASP A 114 14.33 7.49 -9.41
N LEU A 115 13.64 6.43 -8.98
CA LEU A 115 12.39 6.56 -8.24
C LEU A 115 12.62 7.00 -6.80
N VAL A 116 13.69 6.51 -6.16
CA VAL A 116 14.07 6.95 -4.81
C VAL A 116 14.39 8.44 -4.83
N GLN A 117 15.17 8.90 -5.81
CA GLN A 117 15.50 10.32 -5.94
C GLN A 117 14.25 11.18 -6.15
N ALA A 118 13.33 10.74 -7.01
CA ALA A 118 12.08 11.47 -7.27
C ALA A 118 11.22 11.66 -6.01
N ARG A 119 11.30 10.76 -5.02
CA ARG A 119 10.59 10.93 -3.74
C ARG A 119 11.19 12.00 -2.84
N VAL A 120 12.48 12.28 -2.99
CA VAL A 120 13.22 13.25 -2.16
C VAL A 120 13.09 14.66 -2.72
N THR A 121 12.93 14.80 -4.03
CA THR A 121 12.97 16.10 -4.73
C THR A 121 11.61 16.61 -5.21
N ALA A 122 10.51 15.91 -4.87
CA ALA A 122 9.16 16.30 -5.27
C ALA A 122 8.65 17.52 -4.49
#